data_AF-A0A0B1RYZ1-F1
#
_entry.id   AF-A0A0B1RYZ1-F1
#
_cell.length_a   1.000
_cell.length_b   1.000
_cell.length_c   1.000
_cell.angle_alpha   90.00
_cell.angle_beta   90.00
_cell.angle_gamma   90.00
#
_symmetry.space_group_name_H-M   'P 1'
#
loop_
_entity.id
_entity.type
_entity.pdbx_description
1 polymer ?
#
loop_
_entity_poly.entity_id
_entity_poly.type
_entity_poly.pdbx_seq_one_letter_code
_entity_poly.pdbx_strand_id
1 'polypeptide(L)' 'MFQADAKKPIGGNIIAHMSTTRLGLRKGRGETRICKVHQSPSLPEAEATFAITPGGIDDAPE' A
#
# COMPACT_ATOMS: atom_id res chain seq x y z
N MET A 1 -11.97 13.18 -21.55
CA MET A 1 -11.07 12.05 -21.77
C MET A 1 -10.77 11.43 -20.42
N PHE A 2 -11.20 10.18 -20.17
CA PHE A 2 -11.00 9.51 -18.88
C PHE A 2 -9.50 9.21 -18.76
N GLN A 3 -8.77 9.98 -17.94
CA GLN A 3 -7.41 9.57 -17.56
C GLN A 3 -7.56 8.38 -16.63
N ALA A 4 -7.19 7.19 -17.12
CA ALA A 4 -7.01 6.04 -16.25
C ALA A 4 -5.97 6.43 -15.19
N ASP A 5 -6.32 6.25 -13.92
CA ASP A 5 -5.37 6.42 -12.83
C ASP A 5 -4.14 5.57 -13.12
N ALA A 6 -3.00 6.22 -13.35
CA ALA A 6 -1.76 5.58 -13.80
C ALA A 6 -1.22 4.56 -12.77
N LYS A 7 -1.80 4.53 -11.56
CA LYS A 7 -1.38 3.66 -10.46
C LYS A 7 -2.30 2.44 -10.23
N LYS A 8 -3.18 2.11 -11.18
CA LYS A 8 -4.02 0.89 -11.04
C LYS A 8 -3.14 -0.37 -11.05
N PRO A 9 -3.34 -1.32 -10.12
CA PRO A 9 -2.61 -2.58 -10.13
C PRO A 9 -2.94 -3.42 -11.37
N ILE A 10 -1.93 -4.14 -11.88
CA ILE A 10 -2.08 -5.08 -12.99
C ILE A 10 -2.83 -6.34 -12.56
N GLY A 11 -3.23 -7.16 -13.55
CA GLY A 11 -3.86 -8.46 -13.30
C GLY A 11 -5.38 -8.42 -13.05
N GLY A 12 -5.97 -7.24 -12.93
CA GLY A 12 -7.42 -7.04 -12.93
C GLY A 12 -8.16 -7.90 -11.91
N ASN A 13 -9.31 -8.45 -12.31
CA ASN A 13 -10.18 -9.22 -11.42
C ASN A 13 -9.54 -10.53 -10.95
N ILE A 14 -8.68 -11.14 -11.75
CA ILE A 14 -8.04 -12.42 -11.42
C ILE A 14 -7.17 -12.25 -10.16
N ILE A 15 -6.24 -11.29 -10.20
CA ILE A 15 -5.37 -11.01 -9.05
C ILE A 15 -6.16 -10.42 -7.89
N ALA A 16 -7.16 -9.57 -8.18
CA ALA A 16 -7.99 -8.96 -7.15
C ALA A 16 -8.79 -9.99 -6.33
N HIS A 17 -9.31 -11.05 -6.97
CA HIS A 17 -10.10 -12.08 -6.30
C HIS A 17 -9.23 -13.10 -5.54
N MET A 18 -8.07 -13.46 -6.10
CA MET A 18 -7.17 -14.46 -5.49
C MET A 18 -6.41 -13.89 -4.28
N SER A 19 -6.08 -12.60 -4.30
CA SER A 19 -5.39 -11.94 -3.19
C SER A 19 -6.35 -11.66 -2.03
N THR A 20 -6.13 -12.29 -0.88
CA THR A 20 -6.98 -12.10 0.31
C THR A 20 -6.73 -10.77 1.02
N THR A 21 -5.49 -10.30 1.03
CA THR A 21 -5.12 -8.97 1.57
C THR A 21 -4.29 -8.21 0.54
N ARG A 22 -4.72 -6.99 0.23
CA ARG A 22 -4.01 -6.10 -0.71
C ARG A 22 -3.58 -4.83 0.00
N LEU A 23 -2.28 -4.53 -0.09
CA LEU A 23 -1.65 -3.37 0.50
C LEU A 23 -1.15 -2.42 -0.59
N GLY A 24 -1.47 -1.15 -0.44
CA GLY A 24 -0.99 -0.07 -1.30
C GLY A 24 0.16 0.64 -0.64
N LEU A 25 1.34 0.64 -1.28
CA LEU A 25 2.51 1.32 -0.76
C LEU A 25 2.72 2.63 -1.53
N ARG A 26 2.89 3.73 -0.79
CA ARG A 26 3.27 5.03 -1.37
C ARG A 26 4.44 5.65 -0.62
N LYS A 27 5.22 6.45 -1.34
CA LYS A 27 6.34 7.21 -0.75
C LYS A 27 5.80 8.34 0.13
N GLY A 28 6.31 8.45 1.35
CA GLY A 28 6.09 9.58 2.25
C GLY A 28 7.17 10.65 2.12
N ARG A 29 7.39 11.43 3.17
CA ARG A 29 8.48 12.42 3.24
C ARG A 29 9.78 11.76 3.69
N GLY A 30 10.89 12.05 3.01
CA GLY A 30 12.20 11.48 3.35
C GLY A 30 12.20 9.95 3.28
N GLU A 31 12.55 9.32 4.40
CA GLU A 31 12.64 7.85 4.53
C GLU A 31 11.29 7.18 4.83
N THR A 32 10.25 7.96 5.15
CA THR A 32 8.93 7.43 5.46
C THR A 32 8.20 6.88 4.23
N ARG A 33 7.33 5.90 4.48
CA ARG A 33 6.45 5.22 3.54
C ARG A 33 5.10 5.05 4.20
N ILE A 34 4.06 4.98 3.39
CA ILE A 34 2.69 4.84 3.87
C ILE A 34 2.12 3.58 3.22
N CYS A 35 1.62 2.68 4.07
CA CYS A 35 0.93 1.46 3.68
C CYS A 35 -0.56 1.64 3.92
N LYS A 36 -1.36 1.46 2.87
CA LYS A 36 -2.81 1.46 2.93
C LYS A 36 -3.37 0.06 2.76
N VAL A 37 -4.30 -0.35 3.64
CA VAL A 37 -5.11 -1.54 3.38
C VAL A 37 -6.13 -1.20 2.31
N HIS A 38 -5.97 -1.75 1.10
CA HIS A 38 -6.92 -1.57 0.01
C HIS A 38 -8.11 -2.53 0.12
N GLN A 39 -7.85 -3.76 0.58
CA GLN A 39 -8.88 -4.77 0.79
C GLN A 39 -8.32 -5.84 1.71
N SER A 40 -9.11 -6.27 2.68
CA SER A 40 -8.86 -7.45 3.52
C SER A 40 -10.20 -7.95 4.08
N PRO A 41 -10.39 -9.27 4.28
CA PRO A 41 -11.58 -9.80 4.94
C PRO A 41 -11.60 -9.51 6.46
N SER A 42 -10.45 -9.26 7.07
CA SER A 42 -10.29 -9.14 8.54
C SER A 42 -9.78 -7.78 9.00
N LEU A 43 -9.37 -6.90 8.08
CA LEU A 43 -8.85 -5.57 8.40
C LEU A 43 -9.72 -4.49 7.75
N PRO A 44 -10.08 -3.42 8.49
CA PRO A 44 -10.72 -2.26 7.90
C PRO A 44 -9.75 -1.53 6.95
N GLU A 45 -10.30 -0.69 6.06
CA GLU A 45 -9.48 0.25 5.30
C GLU A 45 -8.81 1.24 6.27
N ALA A 46 -7.48 1.17 6.35
CA ALA A 46 -6.66 2.00 7.23
C ALA A 46 -5.31 2.31 6.56
N GLU A 47 -4.62 3.34 7.06
CA GLU A 47 -3.26 3.70 6.65
C GLU A 47 -2.31 3.65 7.85
N ALA A 48 -1.09 3.16 7.63
CA ALA A 48 0.00 3.15 8.60
C ALA A 48 1.28 3.71 7.98
N THR A 49 2.07 4.42 8.77
CA THR A 49 3.36 4.98 8.34
C THR A 49 4.50 4.11 8.86
N PHE A 50 5.49 3.86 8.02
CA PHE A 50 6.72 3.13 8.37
C PHE A 50 7.94 3.81 7.73
N ALA A 51 9.15 3.45 8.14
CA ALA A 51 10.39 3.93 7.53
C ALA A 51 11.16 2.78 6.87
N ILE A 52 12.00 3.12 5.89
CA ILE A 52 13.01 2.21 5.35
C ILE A 52 14.38 2.75 5.76
N THR A 53 15.06 2.05 6.65
CA THR A 53 16.37 2.38 7.19
C THR A 53 17.44 1.43 6.62
N PRO A 54 18.75 1.65 6.86
CA PRO A 54 19.78 0.68 6.50
C PRO A 54 19.59 -0.71 7.15
N GLY A 55 18.84 -0.78 8.25
CA GLY A 55 18.48 -2.04 8.93
C GLY A 55 17.24 -2.74 8.38
N GLY A 56 16.48 -2.09 7.47
CA GLY A 56 15.27 -2.65 6.88
C GLY A 56 14.02 -1.80 7.11
N ILE A 57 12.86 -2.46 7.21
CA ILE A 57 11.58 -1.82 7.54
C ILE A 57 11.53 -1.61 9.05
N ASP A 58 11.25 -0.37 9.46
CA ASP A 58 11.18 0.01 10.86
C ASP A 58 9.98 0.96 11.11
N ASP A 59 9.70 1.24 12.36
CA ASP A 59 8.71 2.25 12.75
C ASP A 59 9.10 3.62 12.19
N ALA A 60 8.09 4.40 11.77
CA ALA A 60 8.36 5.76 11.35
C ALA A 60 8.81 6.59 12.57
N PRO A 61 9.84 7.44 12.42
CA PRO A 61 10.14 8.43 13.45
C PRO A 61 8.92 9.33 13.67
N GLU A 62 8.61 9.67 14.93
CA GLU A 62 7.53 10.59 15.32
C GLU A 62 7.59 11.93 14.56
#